data_AF-A0A953VMC7-F1
#
_entry.id   AF-A0A953VMC7-F1
#
_cell.length_a   1.000
_cell.length_b   1.000
_cell.length_c   1.000
_cell.angle_alpha   90.00
_cell.angle_beta   90.00
_cell.angle_gamma   90.00
#
_symmetry.space_group_name_H-M   'P 1'
#
loop_
_entity.id
_entity.type
_entity.pdbx_description
1 polymer ?
#
loop_
_entity_poly.entity_id
_entity_poly.type
_entity_poly.pdbx_seq_one_letter_code
_entity_poly.pdbx_strand_id
1 'polypeptide(L)'
;MTDGSEVDRYVKDPSLLLELCQEVIDRLDAGTETEDTAAMEAQLREIAKAIDKLDKIGVAVPDALRAEKTRLAAALGVNAEAVQVLNHLTDELEELLKGLKARLGRTSEGDTTKKPRAKRSRSPKTPNATLRELIVEALRHHGGSCHKNDVLQYMEEKLQGKLLPGDMEWRETTRDHAWQNNACWERYQMTKDGVLKTGSPRGIWELSEDHA
;
A
#
# COMPACT_ATOMS: atom_id res chain seq x y z
N MET A 1 -20.97 -12.52 27.24
CA MET A 1 -21.90 -11.76 26.37
C MET A 1 -21.28 -10.38 26.15
N THR A 2 -20.42 -10.25 25.14
CA THR A 2 -19.66 -9.02 24.86
C THR A 2 -19.38 -8.84 23.36
N ASP A 3 -19.49 -9.90 22.55
CA ASP A 3 -19.30 -9.88 21.08
C ASP A 3 -20.21 -8.92 20.32
N GLY A 4 -21.41 -8.64 20.84
CA GLY A 4 -22.34 -7.71 20.19
C GLY A 4 -21.78 -6.29 20.09
N SER A 5 -20.99 -5.82 21.06
CA SER A 5 -20.53 -4.43 21.06
C SER A 5 -19.35 -4.18 20.12
N GLU A 6 -18.51 -5.19 19.85
CA GLU A 6 -17.38 -5.05 18.95
C GLU A 6 -17.83 -5.09 17.49
N VAL A 7 -18.70 -6.04 17.13
CA VAL A 7 -19.26 -6.08 15.77
C VAL A 7 -20.10 -4.83 15.49
N ASP A 8 -20.89 -4.36 16.47
CA ASP A 8 -21.67 -3.13 16.33
C ASP A 8 -20.80 -1.90 16.03
N ARG A 9 -19.55 -1.87 16.53
CA ARG A 9 -18.59 -0.79 16.21
C ARG A 9 -18.23 -0.79 14.73
N TYR A 10 -17.92 -1.95 14.16
CA TYR A 10 -17.59 -2.08 12.75
C TYR A 10 -18.82 -1.95 11.84
N VAL A 11 -20.02 -2.26 12.34
CA VAL A 11 -21.28 -2.01 11.60
C VAL A 11 -21.56 -0.52 11.49
N LYS A 12 -21.30 0.26 12.57
CA LYS A 12 -21.44 1.72 12.55
C LYS A 12 -20.39 2.41 11.68
N ASP A 13 -19.16 1.87 11.66
CA ASP A 13 -18.07 2.37 10.82
C ASP A 13 -17.23 1.22 10.24
N PRO A 14 -17.58 0.73 9.03
CA PRO A 14 -16.84 -0.35 8.38
C PRO A 14 -15.42 0.01 7.97
N SER A 15 -15.04 1.30 7.95
CA SER A 15 -13.69 1.72 7.58
C SER A 15 -12.64 1.26 8.59
N LEU A 16 -13.05 1.10 9.85
CA LEU A 16 -12.21 0.55 10.94
C LEU A 16 -11.73 -0.87 10.65
N LEU A 17 -12.49 -1.66 9.89
CA LEU A 17 -12.08 -3.02 9.50
C LEU A 17 -10.91 -2.95 8.50
N LEU A 18 -10.98 -2.02 7.55
CA LEU A 18 -9.92 -1.82 6.55
C LEU A 18 -8.63 -1.29 7.20
N GLU A 19 -8.77 -0.45 8.22
CA GLU A 19 -7.64 0.04 9.01
C GLU A 19 -6.96 -1.08 9.80
N LEU A 20 -7.75 -1.95 10.42
CA LEU A 20 -7.21 -3.11 11.11
C LEU A 20 -6.49 -4.05 10.14
N CYS A 21 -7.07 -4.30 8.96
CA CYS A 21 -6.42 -5.09 7.92
C CYS A 21 -5.11 -4.46 7.46
N GLN A 22 -5.07 -3.14 7.24
CA GLN A 22 -3.84 -2.45 6.83
C GLN A 22 -2.76 -2.52 7.92
N GLU A 23 -3.11 -2.32 9.19
CA GLU A 23 -2.17 -2.45 10.31
C GLU A 23 -1.59 -3.87 10.42
N VAL A 24 -2.42 -4.89 10.19
CA VAL A 24 -1.96 -6.30 10.17
C VAL A 24 -0.99 -6.52 9.00
N ILE A 25 -1.30 -6.01 7.81
CA ILE A 25 -0.44 -6.11 6.62
C ILE A 25 0.89 -5.39 6.89
N ASP A 26 0.87 -4.15 7.38
CA ASP A 26 2.07 -3.36 7.63
C ASP A 26 2.99 -4.03 8.67
N ARG A 27 2.42 -4.71 9.69
CA ARG A 27 3.20 -5.49 10.67
C ARG A 27 3.81 -6.76 10.11
N LEU A 28 3.14 -7.40 9.15
CA LEU A 28 3.65 -8.59 8.47
C LEU A 28 4.73 -8.21 7.43
N ASP A 29 4.56 -7.06 6.75
CA ASP A 29 5.49 -6.53 5.75
C ASP A 29 6.75 -5.90 6.37
N ALA A 30 6.66 -5.32 7.58
CA ALA A 30 7.82 -4.74 8.27
C ALA A 30 8.94 -5.75 8.58
N GLY A 31 8.67 -7.05 8.48
CA GLY A 31 9.68 -8.12 8.57
C GLY A 31 10.29 -8.54 7.23
N THR A 32 9.75 -8.09 6.09
CA THR A 32 10.09 -8.59 4.76
C THR A 32 10.73 -7.50 3.88
N GLU A 33 11.97 -7.10 4.19
CA GLU A 33 12.74 -6.34 3.22
C GLU A 33 13.18 -7.28 2.07
N THR A 34 12.55 -7.11 0.90
CA THR A 34 12.74 -7.97 -0.27
C THR A 34 14.12 -7.85 -0.92
N GLU A 35 14.79 -6.70 -0.78
CA GLU A 35 16.16 -6.52 -1.30
C GLU A 35 17.20 -7.24 -0.43
N ASP A 36 16.95 -7.36 0.88
CA ASP A 36 17.83 -8.06 1.82
C ASP A 36 17.70 -9.58 1.76
N THR A 37 16.51 -10.11 1.45
CA THR A 37 16.28 -11.56 1.38
C THR A 37 17.09 -12.25 0.28
N ALA A 38 17.16 -11.68 -0.92
CA ALA A 38 17.95 -12.24 -2.02
C ALA A 38 19.46 -12.25 -1.71
N ALA A 39 19.96 -11.18 -1.07
CA ALA A 39 21.35 -11.09 -0.62
C ALA A 39 21.64 -12.12 0.49
N MET A 40 20.73 -12.27 1.46
CA MET A 40 20.84 -13.26 2.54
C MET A 40 20.81 -14.70 2.01
N GLU A 41 19.98 -15.01 1.00
CA GLU A 41 19.99 -16.32 0.33
C GLU A 41 21.30 -16.60 -0.40
N ALA A 42 21.86 -15.60 -1.09
CA ALA A 42 23.15 -15.72 -1.76
C ALA A 42 24.28 -15.96 -0.75
N GLN A 43 24.29 -15.19 0.34
CA GLN A 43 25.26 -15.35 1.43
C GLN A 43 25.13 -16.73 2.09
N LEU A 44 23.91 -17.21 2.36
CA LEU A 44 23.68 -18.54 2.92
C LEU A 44 24.20 -19.64 1.98
N ARG A 45 23.98 -19.52 0.66
CA ARG A 45 24.53 -20.46 -0.33
C ARG A 45 26.05 -20.48 -0.33
N GLU A 46 26.71 -19.33 -0.30
CA GLU A 46 28.18 -19.27 -0.29
C GLU A 46 28.77 -19.81 1.01
N ILE A 47 28.17 -19.51 2.17
CA ILE A 47 28.58 -20.09 3.46
C ILE A 47 28.40 -21.61 3.44
N ALA A 48 27.29 -22.13 2.91
CA ALA A 48 27.08 -23.57 2.78
C ALA A 48 28.14 -24.23 1.89
N LYS A 49 28.50 -23.63 0.75
CA LYS A 49 29.58 -24.12 -0.12
C LYS A 49 30.94 -24.10 0.59
N ALA A 50 31.23 -23.06 1.38
CA ALA A 50 32.47 -22.96 2.13
C ALA A 50 32.59 -24.07 3.19
N ILE A 51 31.51 -24.34 3.92
CA ILE A 51 31.42 -25.43 4.90
C ILE A 51 31.65 -26.78 4.22
N ASP A 52 30.94 -27.06 3.12
CA ASP A 52 31.12 -28.30 2.36
C ASP A 52 32.55 -28.48 1.84
N LYS A 53 33.20 -27.38 1.43
CA LYS A 53 34.59 -27.42 0.97
C LYS A 53 35.55 -27.75 2.11
N LEU A 54 35.37 -27.15 3.29
CA LEU A 54 36.16 -27.42 4.49
C LEU A 54 36.02 -28.87 4.95
N ASP A 55 34.79 -29.38 4.97
CA ASP A 55 34.52 -30.79 5.30
C ASP A 55 35.18 -31.75 4.29
N LYS A 56 35.11 -31.45 2.98
CA LYS A 56 35.75 -32.26 1.93
C LYS A 56 37.27 -32.33 2.04
N ILE A 57 37.92 -31.27 2.52
CA ILE A 57 39.38 -31.24 2.73
C ILE A 57 39.78 -31.73 4.14
N GLY A 58 38.82 -32.19 4.95
CA GLY A 58 39.06 -32.73 6.30
C GLY A 58 39.44 -31.68 7.35
N VAL A 59 39.17 -30.40 7.09
CA VAL A 59 39.43 -29.31 8.03
C VAL A 59 38.19 -29.07 8.88
N ALA A 60 38.37 -28.98 10.20
CA ALA A 60 37.27 -28.68 11.12
C ALA A 60 36.61 -27.34 10.76
N VAL A 61 35.30 -27.36 10.55
CA VAL A 61 34.50 -26.17 10.22
C VAL A 61 34.46 -25.22 11.43
N PRO A 62 34.84 -23.93 11.27
CA PRO A 62 34.74 -22.94 12.34
C PRO A 62 33.31 -22.75 12.87
N ASP A 63 33.17 -22.65 14.18
CA ASP A 63 31.86 -22.45 14.84
C ASP A 63 31.16 -21.17 14.38
N ALA A 64 31.92 -20.12 14.07
CA ALA A 64 31.38 -18.88 13.52
C ALA A 64 30.61 -19.08 12.21
N LEU A 65 31.11 -19.93 11.29
CA LEU A 65 30.42 -20.21 10.02
C LEU A 65 29.15 -21.04 10.23
N ARG A 66 29.17 -21.97 11.21
CA ARG A 66 27.98 -22.76 11.57
C ARG A 66 26.90 -21.87 12.20
N ALA A 67 27.28 -20.99 13.13
CA ALA A 67 26.38 -20.06 13.77
C ALA A 67 25.75 -19.11 12.75
N GLU A 68 26.54 -18.56 11.82
CA GLU A 68 26.04 -17.66 10.79
C GLU A 68 25.10 -18.34 9.79
N LYS A 69 25.41 -19.57 9.37
CA LYS A 69 24.51 -20.40 8.55
C LYS A 69 23.15 -20.60 9.23
N THR A 70 23.16 -20.96 10.52
CA THR A 70 21.92 -21.16 11.29
C THR A 70 21.15 -19.86 11.44
N ARG A 71 21.83 -18.73 11.69
CA ARG A 71 21.21 -17.40 11.81
C ARG A 71 20.49 -17.00 10.52
N LEU A 72 21.17 -17.10 9.37
CA LEU A 72 20.61 -16.74 8.06
C LEU A 72 19.44 -17.65 7.67
N ALA A 73 19.56 -18.96 7.90
CA ALA A 73 18.48 -19.91 7.63
C ALA A 73 17.23 -19.62 8.48
N ALA A 74 17.40 -19.28 9.76
CA ALA A 74 16.28 -18.92 10.63
C ALA A 74 15.58 -17.64 10.16
N ALA A 75 16.34 -16.60 9.81
CA ALA A 75 15.79 -15.34 9.33
C ALA A 75 15.03 -15.50 8.00
N LEU A 76 15.58 -16.26 7.04
CA LEU A 76 14.88 -16.58 5.78
C LEU A 76 13.61 -17.41 6.01
N GLY A 77 13.61 -18.30 7.00
CA GLY A 77 12.43 -19.07 7.39
C GLY A 77 11.28 -18.18 7.90
N VAL A 78 11.58 -17.21 8.76
CA VAL A 78 10.60 -16.23 9.27
C VAL A 78 10.03 -15.38 8.12
N ASN A 79 10.87 -14.94 7.20
CA ASN A 79 10.42 -14.15 6.05
C ASN A 79 9.52 -14.97 5.11
N ALA A 80 9.84 -16.25 4.88
CA ALA A 80 9.00 -17.14 4.08
C ALA A 80 7.62 -17.37 4.73
N GLU A 81 7.58 -17.50 6.06
CA GLU A 81 6.34 -17.64 6.83
C GLU A 81 5.48 -16.37 6.74
N ALA A 82 6.06 -15.18 6.89
CA ALA A 82 5.34 -13.91 6.74
C ALA A 82 4.72 -13.76 5.34
N VAL A 83 5.49 -14.07 4.28
CA VAL A 83 5.00 -14.07 2.90
C VAL A 83 3.85 -15.07 2.71
N GLN A 84 3.95 -16.26 3.32
CA GLN A 84 2.88 -17.25 3.25
C GLN A 84 1.59 -16.76 3.93
N VAL A 85 1.70 -16.11 5.09
CA VAL A 85 0.56 -15.51 5.80
C VAL A 85 -0.10 -14.41 4.96
N LEU A 86 0.68 -13.55 4.32
CA LEU A 86 0.16 -12.50 3.44
C LEU A 86 -0.56 -13.04 2.20
N ASN A 87 -0.02 -14.09 1.57
CA ASN A 87 -0.70 -14.78 0.47
C ASN A 87 -2.03 -15.38 0.93
N HIS A 88 -2.03 -16.05 2.10
CA HIS A 88 -3.26 -16.60 2.65
C HIS A 88 -4.32 -15.52 2.94
N LEU A 89 -3.91 -14.41 3.55
CA LEU A 89 -4.78 -13.26 3.79
C LEU A 89 -5.37 -12.71 2.49
N THR A 90 -4.58 -12.69 1.41
CA THR A 90 -5.03 -12.28 0.08
C THR A 90 -6.15 -13.19 -0.43
N ASP A 91 -5.96 -14.51 -0.37
CA ASP A 91 -6.96 -15.49 -0.80
C ASP A 91 -8.28 -15.35 -0.02
N GLU A 92 -8.19 -15.15 1.31
CA GLU A 92 -9.38 -14.96 2.15
C GLU A 92 -10.14 -13.66 1.82
N LEU A 93 -9.42 -12.56 1.61
CA LEU A 93 -10.02 -11.29 1.23
C LEU A 93 -10.69 -11.35 -0.16
N GLU A 94 -10.11 -12.10 -1.11
CA GLU A 94 -10.73 -12.34 -2.41
C GLU A 94 -12.08 -13.06 -2.30
N GLU A 95 -12.17 -14.10 -1.47
CA GLU A 95 -13.41 -14.85 -1.27
C GLU A 95 -14.46 -14.00 -0.53
N LEU A 96 -14.05 -13.19 0.47
CA LEU A 96 -14.93 -12.23 1.13
C LEU A 96 -15.49 -11.19 0.15
N LEU A 97 -14.65 -10.65 -0.74
CA LEU A 97 -15.08 -9.72 -1.78
C LEU A 97 -16.07 -10.36 -2.76
N LYS A 98 -15.86 -11.63 -3.12
CA LYS A 98 -16.80 -12.39 -3.96
C LYS A 98 -18.15 -12.57 -3.27
N GLY A 99 -18.16 -12.93 -1.98
CA GLY A 99 -19.37 -13.03 -1.17
C GLY A 99 -20.11 -11.70 -1.03
N LEU A 100 -19.39 -10.59 -0.81
CA LEU A 100 -19.96 -9.24 -0.75
C LEU A 100 -20.58 -8.84 -2.10
N LYS A 101 -19.87 -9.06 -3.21
CA LYS A 101 -20.38 -8.82 -4.56
C LYS A 101 -21.66 -9.62 -4.80
N ALA A 102 -21.71 -10.87 -4.36
CA ALA A 102 -22.90 -11.69 -4.52
C ALA A 102 -24.11 -11.12 -3.76
N ARG A 103 -23.92 -10.72 -2.50
CA ARG A 103 -24.98 -10.12 -1.66
C ARG A 103 -25.46 -8.76 -2.18
N LEU A 104 -24.59 -8.00 -2.82
CA LEU A 104 -24.94 -6.72 -3.46
C LEU A 104 -25.66 -6.89 -4.81
N GLY A 105 -26.03 -8.12 -5.21
CA GLY A 105 -26.58 -8.40 -6.53
C GLY A 105 -25.59 -8.12 -7.67
N ARG A 106 -24.29 -8.02 -7.34
CA ARG A 106 -23.17 -7.90 -8.29
C ARG A 106 -22.55 -9.27 -8.56
N THR A 107 -23.33 -10.35 -8.43
CA THR A 107 -22.98 -11.67 -8.94
C THR A 107 -22.82 -11.56 -10.46
N SER A 108 -21.59 -11.77 -10.93
CA SER A 108 -21.33 -11.95 -12.35
C SER A 108 -21.86 -13.31 -12.79
N GLU A 109 -23.17 -13.47 -12.88
CA GLU A 109 -23.86 -14.56 -13.56
C GLU A 109 -25.34 -14.20 -13.66
N GLY A 110 -25.74 -13.61 -14.81
CA GLY A 110 -27.15 -13.33 -15.11
C GLY A 110 -27.54 -11.92 -15.60
N ASP A 111 -26.70 -11.22 -16.37
CA ASP A 111 -27.22 -10.28 -17.38
C ASP A 111 -26.29 -10.23 -18.59
N THR A 112 -26.70 -10.97 -19.62
CA THR A 112 -26.10 -10.97 -20.97
C THR A 112 -26.42 -9.72 -21.77
N THR A 113 -26.96 -8.67 -21.15
CA THR A 113 -26.85 -7.31 -21.67
C THR A 113 -25.81 -6.55 -20.88
N LYS A 114 -24.53 -6.71 -21.27
CA LYS A 114 -23.49 -5.76 -20.90
C LYS A 114 -23.95 -4.37 -21.33
N LYS A 115 -24.56 -3.59 -20.42
CA LYS A 115 -24.44 -2.13 -20.51
C LYS A 115 -22.94 -1.90 -20.58
N PRO A 116 -22.42 -1.36 -21.69
CA PRO A 116 -20.99 -1.22 -21.85
C PRO A 116 -20.48 -0.49 -20.61
N ARG A 117 -19.45 -1.05 -19.94
CA ARG A 117 -18.64 -0.30 -18.96
C ARG A 117 -18.51 1.09 -19.56
N ALA A 118 -19.14 2.09 -18.94
CA ALA A 118 -19.12 3.43 -19.49
C ALA A 118 -17.65 3.71 -19.78
N LYS A 119 -17.32 3.95 -21.06
CA LYS A 119 -15.94 4.15 -21.49
C LYS A 119 -15.35 5.16 -20.51
N ARG A 120 -14.18 4.86 -19.93
CA ARG A 120 -13.44 5.83 -19.10
C ARG A 120 -13.57 7.17 -19.80
N SER A 121 -14.12 8.16 -19.11
CA SER A 121 -14.43 9.42 -19.73
C SER A 121 -13.19 9.93 -20.47
N ARG A 122 -13.40 10.21 -21.76
CA ARG A 122 -12.38 10.79 -22.64
C ARG A 122 -12.23 12.29 -22.43
N SER A 123 -13.00 12.87 -21.51
CA SER A 123 -12.86 14.26 -21.12
C SER A 123 -11.44 14.52 -20.59
N PRO A 124 -10.78 15.60 -21.06
CA PRO A 124 -9.49 16.04 -20.53
C PRO A 124 -9.54 16.19 -19.01
N LYS A 125 -8.42 15.86 -18.36
CA LYS A 125 -8.22 15.91 -16.91
C LYS A 125 -6.92 16.62 -16.62
N THR A 126 -6.83 17.27 -15.47
CA THR A 126 -5.59 17.93 -15.02
C THR A 126 -4.47 16.87 -15.00
N PRO A 127 -3.32 17.14 -15.64
CA PRO A 127 -2.21 16.19 -15.64
C PRO A 127 -1.72 15.88 -14.22
N ASN A 128 -1.32 14.63 -14.00
CA ASN A 128 -0.76 14.19 -12.71
C ASN A 128 0.43 15.04 -12.25
N ALA A 129 1.30 15.48 -13.17
CA ALA A 129 2.42 16.37 -12.85
C ALA A 129 1.96 17.70 -12.23
N THR A 130 0.89 18.30 -12.76
CA THR A 130 0.30 19.52 -12.19
C THR A 130 -0.31 19.26 -10.81
N LEU A 131 -0.97 18.12 -10.61
CA LEU A 131 -1.49 17.74 -9.29
C LEU A 131 -0.35 17.57 -8.28
N ARG A 132 0.75 16.92 -8.69
CA ARG A 132 1.96 16.75 -7.87
C ARG A 132 2.54 18.10 -7.45
N GLU A 133 2.72 19.01 -8.39
CA GLU A 133 3.22 20.37 -8.12
C GLU A 133 2.35 21.09 -7.09
N LEU A 134 1.02 21.05 -7.26
CA LEU A 134 0.09 21.70 -6.35
C LEU A 134 0.06 21.07 -4.96
N ILE A 135 0.25 19.75 -4.84
CA ILE A 135 0.38 19.07 -3.54
C ILE A 135 1.64 19.54 -2.81
N VAL A 136 2.77 19.61 -3.51
CA VAL A 136 4.03 20.12 -2.92
C VAL A 136 3.88 21.59 -2.53
N GLU A 137 3.27 22.41 -3.38
CA GLU A 137 3.01 23.82 -3.09
C GLU A 137 2.13 23.99 -1.84
N ALA A 138 1.06 23.22 -1.72
CA ALA A 138 0.17 23.23 -0.56
C ALA A 138 0.93 22.86 0.72
N LEU A 139 1.72 21.78 0.69
CA LEU A 139 2.48 21.34 1.86
C LEU A 139 3.52 22.37 2.29
N ARG A 140 4.26 22.96 1.34
CA ARG A 140 5.19 24.06 1.63
C ARG A 140 4.48 25.28 2.22
N HIS A 141 3.31 25.62 1.69
CA HIS A 141 2.48 26.70 2.23
C HIS A 141 2.12 26.47 3.71
N HIS A 142 1.89 25.20 4.09
CA HIS A 142 1.60 24.81 5.47
C HIS A 142 2.83 24.40 6.30
N GLY A 143 4.05 24.73 5.86
CA GLY A 143 5.27 24.46 6.63
C GLY A 143 5.80 23.02 6.53
N GLY A 144 5.49 22.34 5.43
CA GLY A 144 6.00 21.01 5.09
C GLY A 144 5.04 19.85 5.38
N SER A 145 3.99 20.09 6.18
CA SER A 145 3.02 19.05 6.58
C SER A 145 1.65 19.65 6.89
N CYS A 146 0.58 19.02 6.40
CA CYS A 146 -0.79 19.38 6.82
C CYS A 146 -1.80 18.25 6.55
N HIS A 147 -3.04 18.46 7.00
CA HIS A 147 -4.11 17.49 6.82
C HIS A 147 -4.58 17.45 5.35
N LYS A 148 -4.96 16.27 4.85
CA LYS A 148 -5.42 16.02 3.48
C LYS A 148 -6.46 17.04 3.02
N ASN A 149 -7.43 17.33 3.88
CA ASN A 149 -8.51 18.24 3.51
C ASN A 149 -8.02 19.67 3.29
N ASP A 150 -6.99 20.10 4.03
CA ASP A 150 -6.36 21.41 3.85
C ASP A 150 -5.57 21.44 2.54
N VAL A 151 -4.85 20.36 2.21
CA VAL A 151 -4.20 20.20 0.90
C VAL A 151 -5.23 20.29 -0.24
N LEU A 152 -6.32 19.53 -0.15
CA LEU A 152 -7.35 19.52 -1.19
C LEU A 152 -8.04 20.89 -1.30
N GLN A 153 -8.32 21.56 -0.19
CA GLN A 153 -8.87 22.92 -0.21
C GLN A 153 -7.92 23.90 -0.91
N TYR A 154 -6.63 23.87 -0.58
CA TYR A 154 -5.62 24.69 -1.25
C TYR A 154 -5.58 24.42 -2.76
N MET A 155 -5.60 23.15 -3.16
CA MET A 155 -5.63 22.76 -4.57
C MET A 155 -6.90 23.24 -5.28
N GLU A 156 -8.06 23.16 -4.63
CA GLU A 156 -9.35 23.62 -5.18
C GLU A 156 -9.30 25.12 -5.50
N GLU A 157 -8.79 25.93 -4.57
CA GLU A 157 -8.61 27.37 -4.77
C GLU A 157 -7.66 27.68 -5.94
N LYS A 158 -6.56 26.93 -6.07
CA LYS A 158 -5.57 27.12 -7.15
C LYS A 158 -6.04 26.63 -8.51
N LEU A 159 -6.90 25.61 -8.53
CA LEU A 159 -7.51 25.02 -9.72
C LEU A 159 -8.82 25.72 -10.10
N GLN A 160 -9.33 26.65 -9.30
CA GLN A 160 -10.56 27.38 -9.60
C GLN A 160 -10.46 28.06 -10.98
N GLY A 161 -11.45 27.78 -11.84
CA GLY A 161 -11.47 28.26 -13.22
C GLY A 161 -10.48 27.57 -14.19
N LYS A 162 -9.67 26.61 -13.71
CA LYS A 162 -8.72 25.81 -14.50
C LYS A 162 -9.08 24.32 -14.57
N LEU A 163 -9.99 23.85 -13.73
CA LEU A 163 -10.48 22.47 -13.75
C LEU A 163 -11.03 22.11 -15.13
N LEU A 164 -10.57 20.98 -15.66
CA LEU A 164 -11.01 20.48 -16.95
C LEU A 164 -12.33 19.71 -16.81
N PRO A 165 -13.09 19.51 -17.90
CA PRO A 165 -14.39 18.83 -17.84
C PRO A 165 -14.33 17.46 -17.16
N GLY A 166 -13.23 16.72 -17.33
CA GLY A 166 -13.05 15.41 -16.70
C GLY A 166 -12.69 15.46 -15.22
N ASP A 167 -12.25 16.61 -14.70
CA ASP A 167 -11.89 16.79 -13.29
C ASP A 167 -13.14 16.95 -12.40
N MET A 168 -14.17 17.60 -12.95
CA MET A 168 -15.45 17.87 -12.29
C MET A 168 -16.37 16.65 -12.28
N GLU A 169 -16.01 15.56 -12.94
CA GLU A 169 -16.80 14.32 -12.96
C GLU A 169 -16.95 13.75 -11.55
N TRP A 170 -18.20 13.64 -11.11
CA TRP A 170 -18.52 13.02 -9.83
C TRP A 170 -18.28 11.51 -9.88
N ARG A 171 -17.62 10.97 -8.86
CA ARG A 171 -17.42 9.53 -8.70
C ARG A 171 -18.28 9.01 -7.56
N GLU A 172 -19.34 8.28 -7.90
CA GLU A 172 -20.27 7.73 -6.90
C GLU A 172 -19.61 6.78 -5.89
N THR A 173 -18.59 6.03 -6.31
CA THR A 173 -17.89 5.06 -5.45
C THR A 173 -17.11 5.72 -4.33
N THR A 174 -16.40 6.80 -4.63
CA THR A 174 -15.51 7.51 -3.72
C THR A 174 -16.16 8.76 -3.12
N ARG A 175 -17.35 9.15 -3.61
CA ARG A 175 -18.11 10.33 -3.21
C ARG A 175 -17.30 11.61 -3.28
N ASP A 176 -16.54 11.74 -4.35
CA ASP A 176 -15.66 12.88 -4.61
C ASP A 176 -15.64 13.23 -6.11
N HIS A 177 -15.11 14.42 -6.42
CA HIS A 177 -14.82 14.79 -7.81
C HIS A 177 -13.56 14.06 -8.28
N ALA A 178 -13.48 13.76 -9.58
CA ALA A 178 -12.40 12.98 -10.15
C ALA A 178 -11.01 13.55 -9.85
N TRP A 179 -10.84 14.88 -9.79
CA TRP A 179 -9.55 15.49 -9.46
C TRP A 179 -9.11 15.24 -8.02
N GLN A 180 -10.04 15.17 -7.06
CA GLN A 180 -9.74 14.89 -5.65
C GLN A 180 -9.25 13.45 -5.50
N ASN A 181 -9.94 12.52 -6.15
CA ASN A 181 -9.51 11.12 -6.24
C ASN A 181 -8.13 11.02 -6.93
N ASN A 182 -7.92 11.75 -8.04
CA ASN A 182 -6.65 11.73 -8.75
C ASN A 182 -5.51 12.32 -7.89
N ALA A 183 -5.76 13.37 -7.10
CA ALA A 183 -4.78 13.93 -6.17
C ALA A 183 -4.41 12.93 -5.07
N CYS A 184 -5.37 12.17 -4.55
CA CYS A 184 -5.09 11.09 -3.59
C CYS A 184 -4.23 9.97 -4.20
N TRP A 185 -4.49 9.61 -5.46
CA TRP A 185 -3.65 8.67 -6.21
C TRP A 185 -2.25 9.23 -6.47
N GLU A 186 -2.15 10.51 -6.81
CA GLU A 186 -0.86 11.15 -7.03
C GLU A 186 -0.03 11.19 -5.74
N ARG A 187 -0.66 11.51 -4.60
CA ARG A 187 -0.01 11.42 -3.28
C ARG A 187 0.52 10.01 -2.98
N TYR A 188 -0.24 8.98 -3.30
CA TYR A 188 0.23 7.60 -3.16
C TYR A 188 1.48 7.32 -4.01
N GLN A 189 1.51 7.81 -5.26
CA GLN A 189 2.70 7.69 -6.11
C GLN A 189 3.88 8.52 -5.59
N MET A 190 3.64 9.76 -5.13
CA MET A 190 4.67 10.61 -4.53
C MET A 190 5.31 9.99 -3.28
N THR A 191 4.57 9.18 -2.53
CA THR A 191 5.12 8.43 -1.38
C THR A 191 6.08 7.32 -1.85
N LYS A 192 5.74 6.61 -2.94
CA LYS A 192 6.63 5.61 -3.56
C LYS A 192 7.87 6.24 -4.18
N ASP A 193 7.70 7.42 -4.77
CA ASP A 193 8.79 8.17 -5.40
C ASP A 193 9.70 8.87 -4.37
N GLY A 194 9.40 8.78 -3.07
CA GLY A 194 10.19 9.40 -2.00
C GLY A 194 10.01 10.91 -1.83
N VAL A 195 9.05 11.53 -2.53
CA VAL A 195 8.73 12.97 -2.40
C VAL A 195 7.95 13.25 -1.12
N LEU A 196 7.07 12.33 -0.72
CA LEU A 196 6.34 12.37 0.55
C LEU A 196 6.81 11.27 1.49
N LYS A 197 6.73 11.56 2.79
CA LYS A 197 7.20 10.67 3.85
C LYS A 197 6.27 9.48 4.07
N THR A 198 6.85 8.29 4.11
CA THR A 198 6.18 7.08 4.57
C THR A 198 5.93 7.11 6.09
N GLY A 199 4.81 6.55 6.55
CA GLY A 199 4.49 6.49 7.99
C GLY A 199 3.99 7.81 8.61
N SER A 200 3.60 8.79 7.79
CA SER A 200 2.97 10.03 8.28
C SER A 200 1.66 9.72 9.04
N PRO A 201 1.29 10.49 10.09
CA PRO A 201 0.05 10.28 10.82
C PRO A 201 -1.18 10.25 9.93
N ARG A 202 -2.22 9.52 10.34
CA ARG A 202 -3.44 9.36 9.54
C ARG A 202 -4.02 10.72 9.15
N GLY A 203 -4.30 10.87 7.86
CA GLY A 203 -4.87 12.09 7.30
C GLY A 203 -3.86 13.22 7.12
N ILE A 204 -2.62 13.08 7.60
CA ILE A 204 -1.53 14.04 7.41
C ILE A 204 -0.69 13.63 6.19
N TRP A 205 -0.38 14.61 5.36
CA TRP A 205 0.55 14.49 4.23
C TRP A 205 1.77 15.33 4.58
N GLU A 206 2.97 14.79 4.40
CA GLU A 206 4.23 15.42 4.84
C GLU A 206 5.30 15.24 3.75
N LEU A 207 6.04 16.32 3.46
CA LEU A 207 7.19 16.29 2.55
C LEU A 207 8.35 15.52 3.17
N SER A 208 9.08 14.78 2.34
CA SER A 208 10.37 14.20 2.74
C SER A 208 11.41 15.30 2.97
N GLU A 209 12.44 15.02 3.78
CA GLU A 209 13.46 16.02 4.17
C GLU A 209 14.15 16.71 2.99
N ASP A 210 14.36 15.99 1.88
CA ASP A 210 14.96 16.53 0.66
C ASP A 210 14.04 17.50 -0.12
N HIS A 211 12.76 17.57 0.25
CA HIS A 211 11.71 18.29 -0.47
C HIS A 211 10.97 19.34 0.37
N ALA A 212 11.17 19.34 1.69
CA ALA A 212 10.54 20.22 2.69
C ALA A 212 10.92 21.70 2.51
#